data_AF-A0A953WHI0-F1
#
_entry.id   AF-A0A953WHI0-F1
#
_cell.length_a   1.000
_cell.length_b   1.000
_cell.length_c   1.000
_cell.angle_alpha   90.00
_cell.angle_beta   90.00
_cell.angle_gamma   90.00
#
_symmetry.space_group_name_H-M   'P 1'
#
loop_
_entity.id
_entity.type
_entity.pdbx_description
1 polymer ?
#
loop_
_entity_poly.entity_id
_entity_poly.type
_entity_poly.pdbx_seq_one_letter_code
_entity_poly.pdbx_strand_id
1 'polypeptide(L)'
;MTKVVARIQDFLRLESAAGLILMLAAALAIVANNTVASHWYGAFLSTPVAVQLGALEIAKPLLLWINDGLMAVFFLLVGLEIKREILEGELSSFDKAVLPALAALGGMAGPALIYVALN
;
A
#
# COMPACT_ATOMS: atom_id res chain seq x y z
N MET A 1 15.18 7.20 29.87
CA MET A 1 14.92 7.18 28.41
C MET A 1 15.15 8.59 27.88
N THR A 2 15.96 8.76 26.84
CA THR A 2 16.32 10.08 26.29
C THR A 2 15.07 10.80 25.79
N LYS A 3 14.88 12.09 26.16
CA LYS A 3 13.68 12.90 25.84
C LYS A 3 13.28 12.86 24.36
N VAL A 4 14.25 12.66 23.46
CA VAL A 4 14.05 12.50 22.01
C VAL A 4 13.23 11.26 21.67
N VAL A 5 13.53 10.12 22.31
CA VAL A 5 12.81 8.85 22.07
C VAL A 5 11.36 8.96 22.51
N ALA A 6 11.11 9.61 23.65
CA ALA A 6 9.75 9.84 24.13
C ALA A 6 8.93 10.66 23.13
N ARG A 7 9.50 11.75 22.57
CA ARG A 7 8.80 12.57 21.57
C ARG A 7 8.51 11.84 20.26
N ILE A 8 9.42 10.97 19.81
CA ILE A 8 9.17 10.15 18.62
C ILE A 8 8.03 9.16 18.88
N GLN A 9 7.99 8.53 20.06
CA GLN A 9 6.89 7.64 20.44
C GLN A 9 5.55 8.38 20.54
N ASP A 10 5.53 9.57 21.13
CA ASP A 10 4.32 10.40 21.22
C ASP A 10 3.83 10.82 19.84
N PHE A 11 4.76 11.15 18.92
CA PHE A 11 4.41 11.45 17.54
C PHE A 11 3.83 10.24 16.79
N LEU A 12 4.47 9.07 16.91
CA LEU A 12 4.00 7.84 16.25
C LEU A 12 2.65 7.33 16.78
N ARG A 13 2.21 7.79 17.95
CA ARG A 13 0.89 7.49 18.52
C ARG A 13 -0.24 8.32 17.93
N LEU A 14 0.07 9.38 17.17
CA LEU A 14 -0.94 10.19 16.49
C LEU A 14 -1.46 9.42 15.27
N GLU A 15 -2.78 9.28 15.13
CA GLU A 15 -3.41 8.65 13.95
C GLU A 15 -3.00 9.35 12.63
N SER A 16 -2.76 10.67 12.69
CA SER A 16 -2.32 11.46 11.54
C SER A 16 -0.84 11.28 11.16
N ALA A 17 0.00 10.73 12.04
CA ALA A 17 1.43 10.59 11.78
C ALA A 17 1.72 9.65 10.61
N ALA A 18 0.96 8.56 10.49
CA ALA A 18 1.07 7.64 9.35
C ALA A 18 0.78 8.34 8.02
N GLY A 19 -0.27 9.17 7.97
CA GLY A 19 -0.61 9.98 6.80
C GLY A 19 0.47 11.00 6.44
N LEU A 20 1.04 11.70 7.42
CA LEU A 20 2.14 12.64 7.21
C LEU A 20 3.40 11.97 6.64
N ILE A 21 3.76 10.79 7.19
CA ILE A 21 4.90 10.02 6.70
C ILE A 21 4.67 9.55 5.27
N LEU A 22 3.46 9.07 4.94
CA LEU A 22 3.10 8.65 3.58
C LEU A 22 3.20 9.81 2.58
N MET A 23 2.67 10.98 2.93
CA MET A 23 2.76 12.18 2.09
C MET A 23 4.22 12.62 1.88
N LEU A 24 5.04 12.58 2.93
CA LEU A 24 6.46 12.90 2.82
C LEU A 24 7.18 11.92 1.89
N ALA A 25 6.92 10.62 2.02
CA ALA A 25 7.49 9.60 1.14
C ALA A 25 7.10 9.82 -0.32
N ALA A 26 5.83 10.13 -0.60
CA ALA A 26 5.36 10.45 -1.94
C ALA A 26 6.01 11.72 -2.51
N ALA A 27 6.12 12.78 -1.71
CA ALA A 27 6.80 14.01 -2.11
C ALA A 27 8.27 13.77 -2.43
N LEU A 28 8.98 12.99 -1.59
CA LEU A 28 10.37 12.61 -1.85
C LEU A 28 10.51 11.78 -3.12
N ALA A 29 9.59 10.85 -3.39
CA ALA A 29 9.60 10.07 -4.63
C ALA A 29 9.41 10.96 -5.87
N ILE A 30 8.49 11.94 -5.81
CA ILE A 30 8.29 12.92 -6.89
C ILE A 30 9.57 13.74 -7.11
N VAL A 31 10.17 14.26 -6.04
CA VAL A 31 11.42 15.04 -6.13
C VAL A 31 12.57 14.20 -6.71
N ALA A 32 12.75 12.96 -6.24
CA ALA A 32 13.77 12.06 -6.77
C ALA A 32 13.57 11.79 -8.27
N ASN A 33 12.32 11.60 -8.71
CA ASN A 33 12.02 11.30 -10.11
C ASN A 33 12.05 12.51 -11.05
N ASN A 34 11.99 13.74 -10.53
CA ASN A 34 12.02 14.98 -11.34
C ASN A 34 13.36 15.72 -11.30
N THR A 35 14.40 15.13 -10.70
CA THR A 35 15.73 15.73 -10.58
C THR A 35 16.80 14.89 -11.26
N VAL A 36 18.07 15.30 -11.16
CA VAL A 36 19.24 14.53 -11.64
C VAL A 36 19.35 13.13 -11.02
N ALA A 37 18.68 12.90 -9.89
CA ALA A 37 18.58 11.60 -9.24
C ALA A 37 17.68 10.60 -9.98
N SER A 38 16.85 11.05 -10.93
CA SER A 38 15.88 10.22 -11.65
C SER A 38 16.52 9.01 -12.33
N HIS A 39 17.69 9.19 -12.96
CA HIS A 39 18.43 8.11 -13.60
C HIS A 39 18.84 7.03 -12.58
N TRP A 40 19.43 7.44 -11.45
CA TRP A 40 19.86 6.52 -10.40
C TRP A 40 18.68 5.83 -9.71
N TYR A 41 17.61 6.57 -9.45
CA TYR A 41 16.38 6.06 -8.86
C TYR A 41 15.72 5.01 -9.76
N GLY A 42 15.59 5.31 -11.06
CA GLY A 42 15.07 4.38 -12.05
C GLY A 42 15.96 3.15 -12.25
N ALA A 43 17.27 3.34 -12.34
CA ALA A 43 18.24 2.24 -12.46
C ALA A 43 18.17 1.30 -11.23
N PHE A 44 18.10 1.86 -10.03
CA PHE A 44 17.94 1.09 -8.80
C PHE A 44 16.66 0.25 -8.83
N LEU A 45 15.50 0.86 -9.12
CA LEU A 45 14.21 0.17 -9.16
C LEU A 45 14.10 -0.85 -10.30
N SER A 46 14.78 -0.63 -11.42
CA SER A 46 14.82 -1.55 -12.56
C SER A 46 15.88 -2.64 -12.46
N THR A 47 16.69 -2.66 -11.39
CA THR A 47 17.74 -3.66 -11.19
C THR A 47 17.16 -5.07 -11.32
N PRO A 48 17.66 -5.92 -12.24
CA PRO A 48 17.17 -7.27 -12.38
C PRO A 48 17.55 -8.09 -11.15
N VAL A 49 16.56 -8.67 -10.48
CA VAL A 49 16.76 -9.55 -9.33
C VAL A 49 16.16 -10.91 -9.64
N ALA A 50 17.01 -11.93 -9.61
CA ALA A 50 16.62 -13.31 -9.84
C ALA A 50 16.82 -14.15 -8.58
N VAL A 51 15.82 -14.97 -8.26
CA VAL A 51 15.91 -16.01 -7.24
C VAL A 51 15.68 -17.34 -7.93
N GLN A 52 16.63 -18.27 -7.79
CA GLN A 52 16.58 -19.59 -8.40
C GLN A 52 16.68 -20.68 -7.35
N LEU A 53 15.78 -21.65 -7.41
CA LEU A 53 15.75 -22.85 -6.58
C LEU A 53 15.60 -24.08 -7.48
N GLY A 54 16.74 -24.68 -7.86
CA GLY A 54 16.75 -25.76 -8.86
C GLY A 54 16.28 -25.29 -10.23
N ALA A 55 15.23 -25.93 -10.77
CA ALA A 55 14.63 -25.54 -12.04
C ALA A 55 13.65 -24.35 -11.95
N LEU A 56 13.25 -23.95 -10.74
CA LEU A 56 12.40 -22.78 -10.54
C LEU A 56 13.26 -21.52 -10.57
N GLU A 57 13.02 -20.66 -11.56
CA GLU A 57 13.67 -19.36 -11.67
C GLU A 57 12.60 -18.26 -11.71
N ILE A 58 12.72 -17.28 -10.82
CA ILE A 58 11.89 -16.08 -10.84
C ILE A 58 12.81 -14.88 -11.00
N ALA A 59 12.84 -14.32 -12.21
CA ALA A 59 13.60 -13.13 -12.55
C ALA A 59 12.64 -11.97 -12.83
N LYS A 60 12.74 -10.90 -12.05
CA LYS A 60 11.94 -9.69 -12.23
C LYS A 60 12.68 -8.46 -11.69
N PRO A 61 12.35 -7.25 -12.18
CA PRO A 61 12.94 -6.02 -11.64
C PRO A 61 12.72 -5.88 -10.13
N LEU A 62 13.66 -5.23 -9.45
CA LEU A 62 13.63 -4.99 -8.00
C LEU A 62 12.31 -4.34 -7.55
N LEU A 63 11.77 -3.41 -8.35
CA LEU A 63 10.47 -2.79 -8.09
C LEU A 63 9.34 -3.80 -7.90
N LEU A 64 9.29 -4.85 -8.73
CA LEU A 64 8.24 -5.87 -8.63
C LEU A 64 8.42 -6.74 -7.38
N TRP A 65 9.65 -7.04 -6.98
CA TRP A 65 9.91 -7.72 -5.70
C TRP A 65 9.46 -6.88 -4.51
N ILE A 66 9.77 -5.57 -4.52
CA ILE A 66 9.35 -4.64 -3.47
C ILE A 66 7.82 -4.57 -3.41
N ASN A 67 7.16 -4.39 -4.56
CA ASN A 67 5.71 -4.32 -4.62
C ASN A 67 5.06 -5.60 -4.11
N ASP A 68 5.46 -6.76 -4.60
CA ASP A 68 4.86 -8.03 -4.18
C ASP A 68 5.08 -8.30 -2.69
N GLY A 69 6.28 -8.02 -2.18
CA GLY A 69 6.62 -8.22 -0.76
C GLY A 69 5.84 -7.27 0.16
N LEU A 70 5.87 -5.96 -0.11
CA LEU A 70 5.19 -4.97 0.72
C LEU A 70 3.66 -5.12 0.63
N MET A 71 3.14 -5.40 -0.57
CA MET A 71 1.70 -5.62 -0.77
C MET A 71 1.24 -6.92 -0.10
N ALA A 72 2.04 -7.98 -0.08
CA ALA A 72 1.70 -9.19 0.66
C ALA A 72 1.52 -8.91 2.17
N VAL A 73 2.42 -8.12 2.77
CA VAL A 73 2.30 -7.71 4.18
C VAL A 73 1.10 -6.81 4.40
N PHE A 74 0.87 -5.83 3.52
CA PHE A 74 -0.27 -4.92 3.60
C PHE A 74 -1.61 -5.67 3.50
N PHE A 75 -1.76 -6.54 2.49
CA PHE A 75 -2.98 -7.32 2.30
C PHE A 75 -3.18 -8.40 3.36
N LEU A 76 -2.11 -8.90 3.99
CA LEU A 76 -2.24 -9.74 5.18
C LEU A 76 -2.93 -8.98 6.31
N LEU A 77 -2.46 -7.76 6.62
CA LEU A 77 -3.07 -6.90 7.65
C LEU A 77 -4.54 -6.59 7.30
N VAL A 78 -4.80 -6.16 6.07
CA VAL A 78 -6.17 -5.88 5.58
C VAL A 78 -7.04 -7.13 5.65
N GLY A 79 -6.53 -8.31 5.29
CA GLY A 79 -7.27 -9.56 5.36
C GLY A 79 -7.63 -9.95 6.80
N LEU A 80 -6.72 -9.73 7.76
CA LEU A 80 -7.01 -9.94 9.18
C LEU A 80 -8.06 -8.96 9.70
N GLU A 81 -8.01 -7.71 9.25
CA GLU A 81 -8.99 -6.68 9.60
C GLU A 81 -10.38 -7.01 9.02
N ILE A 82 -10.46 -7.39 7.75
CA ILE A 82 -11.71 -7.84 7.13
C ILE A 82 -12.27 -9.06 7.85
N LYS A 83 -11.42 -10.02 8.22
CA LYS A 83 -11.84 -11.18 9.02
C LYS A 83 -12.44 -10.74 10.36
N ARG A 84 -11.83 -9.75 11.04
CA ARG A 84 -12.36 -9.18 12.29
C ARG A 84 -13.73 -8.54 12.08
N GLU A 85 -13.89 -7.74 11.03
CA GLU A 85 -15.17 -7.10 10.67
C GLU A 85 -16.27 -8.11 10.35
N ILE A 86 -15.93 -9.23 9.70
CA ILE A 86 -16.88 -10.32 9.40
C ILE A 86 -17.27 -11.10 10.67
N LEU A 87 -16.39 -11.24 11.65
CA LEU A 87 -16.71 -12.02 12.85
C LEU A 87 -17.49 -11.19 13.88
N GLU A 88 -17.09 -9.94 14.10
CA GLU A 88 -17.59 -9.13 15.23
C GLU A 88 -17.96 -7.68 14.85
N GLY A 89 -17.68 -7.25 13.62
CA GLY A 89 -17.84 -5.86 13.20
C GLY A 89 -19.04 -5.57 12.29
N GLU A 90 -18.88 -4.63 11.38
CA GLU A 90 -19.93 -4.12 10.50
C GLU A 90 -20.25 -5.05 9.32
N LEU A 91 -19.45 -6.09 9.11
CA LEU A 91 -19.71 -7.13 8.11
C LEU A 91 -20.27 -8.42 8.72
N SER A 92 -20.56 -8.42 10.02
CA SER A 92 -20.95 -9.64 10.76
C SER A 92 -22.35 -10.18 10.45
N SER A 93 -23.24 -9.35 9.91
CA SER A 93 -24.57 -9.79 9.49
C SER A 93 -24.92 -9.22 8.12
N PHE A 94 -25.83 -9.89 7.41
CA PHE A 94 -26.28 -9.46 6.09
C PHE A 94 -26.81 -8.03 6.12
N ASP A 95 -27.67 -7.70 7.08
CA ASP A 95 -28.29 -6.37 7.19
C ASP A 95 -27.25 -5.25 7.36
N LYS A 96 -26.16 -5.51 8.09
CA LYS A 96 -25.07 -4.54 8.26
C LYS A 96 -24.16 -4.48 7.04
N ALA A 97 -23.86 -5.62 6.42
CA ALA A 97 -22.92 -5.72 5.30
C ALA A 97 -23.46 -5.14 3.99
N VAL A 98 -24.78 -5.12 3.78
CA VAL A 98 -25.39 -4.67 2.52
C VAL A 98 -25.03 -3.22 2.19
N LEU A 99 -25.10 -2.30 3.15
CA LEU A 99 -24.82 -0.89 2.89
C LEU A 99 -23.34 -0.65 2.51
N PRO A 100 -22.33 -1.11 3.31
CA PRO A 100 -20.92 -1.03 2.92
C PRO A 100 -20.61 -1.74 1.59
N ALA A 101 -21.21 -2.90 1.34
CA ALA A 101 -20.97 -3.65 0.10
C ALA A 101 -21.47 -2.88 -1.14
N LEU A 102 -22.70 -2.35 -1.09
CA LEU A 102 -23.23 -1.53 -2.19
C LEU A 102 -22.45 -0.23 -2.36
N ALA A 103 -22.05 0.42 -1.26
CA ALA A 103 -21.22 1.62 -1.30
C ALA A 103 -19.85 1.33 -1.94
N ALA A 104 -19.20 0.22 -1.60
CA ALA A 104 -17.93 -0.19 -2.19
C ALA A 104 -18.07 -0.56 -3.67
N LEU A 105 -19.14 -1.29 -4.04
CA LEU A 105 -19.43 -1.62 -5.44
C LEU A 105 -19.65 -0.35 -6.27
N GLY A 106 -20.45 0.60 -5.78
CA GLY A 106 -20.65 1.89 -6.44
C GLY A 106 -19.36 2.72 -6.51
N GLY A 107 -18.59 2.74 -5.42
CA GLY A 107 -17.31 3.44 -5.32
C GLY A 107 -16.23 2.89 -6.25
N MET A 108 -16.30 1.60 -6.62
CA MET A 108 -15.43 0.99 -7.62
C MET A 108 -15.98 1.14 -9.04
N ALA A 109 -17.26 0.81 -9.24
CA ALA A 109 -17.89 0.78 -10.56
C ALA A 109 -18.03 2.18 -11.17
N GLY A 110 -18.37 3.19 -10.37
CA GLY A 110 -18.53 4.57 -10.82
C GLY A 110 -17.26 5.11 -11.51
N PRO A 111 -16.11 5.16 -10.82
CA PRO A 111 -14.84 5.58 -11.43
C PRO A 111 -14.43 4.72 -12.63
N ALA A 112 -14.64 3.39 -12.58
CA ALA A 112 -14.31 2.50 -13.68
C ALA A 112 -15.12 2.78 -14.95
N LEU A 113 -16.44 2.97 -14.82
CA LEU A 113 -17.32 3.30 -15.94
C LEU A 113 -17.02 4.69 -16.52
N ILE A 114 -16.73 5.68 -15.68
CA ILE A 114 -16.30 7.02 -16.12
C ILE A 114 -15.02 6.91 -16.94
N TYR A 115 -14.02 6.16 -16.46
CA TYR A 115 -12.76 5.96 -17.17
C TYR A 115 -12.97 5.30 -18.54
N VAL A 116 -13.75 4.21 -18.60
CA VAL A 116 -14.05 3.48 -19.86
C VAL A 116 -14.86 4.32 -20.84
N ALA A 117 -15.71 5.23 -20.38
CA ALA A 117 -16.49 6.10 -21.26
C ALA A 117 -15.66 7.22 -21.90
N LEU A 118 -14.58 7.65 -21.24
CA LEU A 118 -13.77 8.81 -21.65
C LEU A 118 -12.48 8.44 -22.37
N ASN A 119 -12.08 7.16 -22.39
CA ASN A 119 -10.83 6.65 -22.95
C ASN A 119 -11.07 5.40 -23.81
#